data_AF-A0A2Y9GX30-F1
#
_entry.id   AF-A0A2Y9GX30-F1
#
_cell.length_a   1.000
_cell.length_b   1.000
_cell.length_c   1.000
_cell.angle_alpha   90.00
_cell.angle_beta   90.00
_cell.angle_gamma   90.00
#
_symmetry.space_group_name_H-M   'P 1'
#
loop_
_entity.id
_entity.type
_entity.pdbx_description
1 polymer ?
#
loop_
_entity_poly.entity_id
_entity_poly.type
_entity_poly.pdbx_seq_one_letter_code
_entity_poly.pdbx_strand_id
1 'polypeptide(L)'
;MIRRCFQVAVRLGRHRVLPGVPQVLPRLNPNSAFGSSTDSLVSRFCLKKTDLKDYALPNASWCPDMLNLYQEFLEKTKTDGWIKLPSFKSNRDHIQGLKLPSGLAVASDKSDWRIFTRCIQVEGQGYEYVIFFHPSKKKSICLFQPGPYLEGAPGFAHGGSLAAMMDETFSKTAYLAGEGLFTVSLNIRFKKCFPAAAAGRGVIPVTVTVPSC
;
A
#
# COMPACT_ATOMS: atom_id res chain seq x y z
N MET A 1 -15.97 -38.36 7.89
CA MET A 1 -14.91 -38.12 8.90
C MET A 1 -14.25 -36.77 8.61
N ILE A 2 -14.58 -35.74 9.38
CA ILE A 2 -14.08 -34.37 9.22
C ILE A 2 -12.72 -34.28 9.92
N ARG A 3 -11.62 -34.12 9.16
CA ARG A 3 -10.29 -33.87 9.74
C ARG A 3 -10.15 -32.37 10.02
N ARG A 4 -10.00 -32.05 11.31
CA ARG A 4 -9.65 -30.73 11.85
C ARG A 4 -8.30 -30.28 11.30
N CYS A 5 -8.26 -29.19 10.55
CA CYS A 5 -7.01 -28.50 10.23
C CYS A 5 -6.65 -27.54 11.36
N PHE A 6 -5.39 -27.61 11.79
CA PHE A 6 -4.80 -26.90 12.91
C PHE A 6 -4.96 -25.37 12.79
N GLN A 7 -5.55 -24.74 13.81
CA GLN A 7 -5.35 -23.32 14.07
C GLN A 7 -4.05 -23.16 14.85
N VAL A 8 -2.97 -22.76 14.16
CA VAL A 8 -1.76 -22.27 14.83
C VAL A 8 -1.96 -20.78 15.07
N ALA A 9 -2.41 -20.43 16.27
CA ALA A 9 -2.35 -19.06 16.76
C ALA A 9 -0.94 -18.84 17.34
N VAL A 10 -0.03 -18.26 16.56
CA VAL A 10 1.23 -17.74 17.10
C VAL A 10 0.90 -16.45 17.86
N ARG A 11 0.67 -16.56 19.18
CA ARG A 11 0.81 -15.41 20.07
C ARG A 11 2.31 -15.23 20.32
N LEU A 12 2.92 -14.22 19.71
CA LEU A 12 4.24 -13.76 20.15
C LEU A 12 4.09 -13.24 21.58
N GLY A 13 4.57 -14.04 22.54
CA GLY A 13 4.63 -13.69 23.95
C GLY A 13 5.66 -12.60 24.22
N ARG A 14 5.35 -11.79 25.24
CA ARG A 14 6.13 -10.77 25.94
C ARG A 14 7.60 -10.61 25.50
N HIS A 15 7.92 -9.42 24.99
CA HIS A 15 9.29 -8.92 24.82
C HIS A 15 10.09 -9.07 26.13
N ARG A 16 11.05 -10.01 26.18
CA ARG A 16 12.27 -9.81 26.99
C ARG A 16 13.22 -8.97 26.14
N VAL A 17 13.50 -7.77 26.63
CA VAL A 17 14.40 -6.79 25.99
C VAL A 17 15.83 -7.25 26.20
N LEU A 18 16.60 -7.38 25.11
CA LEU A 18 18.05 -7.52 25.15
C LEU A 18 18.66 -6.17 25.59
N PRO A 19 19.56 -6.13 26.59
CA PRO A 19 20.18 -4.88 27.03
C PRO A 19 21.10 -4.34 25.92
N GLY A 20 20.89 -3.09 25.47
CA GLY A 20 21.86 -2.36 24.64
C GLY A 20 21.35 -1.79 23.31
N VAL A 21 20.09 -2.03 22.91
CA VAL A 21 19.51 -1.37 21.73
C VAL A 21 18.85 -0.05 22.15
N PRO A 22 19.24 1.11 21.60
CA PRO A 22 18.54 2.37 21.88
C PRO A 22 17.07 2.24 21.46
N GLN A 23 16.16 2.24 22.43
CA GLN A 23 14.73 2.34 22.16
C GLN A 23 14.43 3.76 21.66
N VAL A 24 14.50 3.95 20.35
CA VAL A 24 13.79 5.06 19.72
C VAL A 24 12.33 4.65 19.64
N LEU A 25 11.62 4.72 20.78
CA LEU A 25 10.16 4.72 20.75
C LEU A 25 9.74 5.96 19.94
N PRO A 26 8.86 5.83 18.94
CA PRO A 26 8.28 6.99 18.27
C PRO A 26 7.47 7.77 19.32
N ARG A 27 8.10 8.75 19.97
CA ARG A 27 7.37 9.78 20.70
C ARG A 27 6.73 10.66 19.64
N LEU A 28 5.55 10.27 19.20
CA LEU A 28 4.64 11.15 18.48
C LEU A 28 4.22 12.23 19.48
N ASN A 29 4.75 13.44 19.33
CA ASN A 29 4.26 14.60 20.05
C ASN A 29 2.87 14.92 19.50
N PRO A 30 1.78 14.74 20.28
CA PRO A 30 0.41 14.94 19.77
C PRO A 30 0.14 16.39 19.33
N ASN A 31 0.98 17.34 19.79
CA ASN A 31 0.80 18.76 19.57
C ASN A 31 1.56 19.32 18.34
N SER A 32 2.27 18.49 17.55
CA SER A 32 3.12 18.98 16.44
C SER A 32 2.97 18.27 15.10
N ALA A 33 1.94 17.44 14.92
CA ALA A 33 1.60 16.85 13.63
C ALA A 33 0.07 16.96 13.51
N PHE A 34 -0.49 16.95 12.31
CA PHE A 34 -1.94 17.06 12.06
C PHE A 34 -2.47 18.50 12.10
N GLY A 35 -2.42 19.13 10.92
CA GLY A 35 -3.11 20.41 10.66
C GLY A 35 -3.52 20.60 9.20
N SER A 36 -3.04 19.76 8.28
CA SER A 36 -3.43 19.82 6.87
C SER A 36 -4.83 19.26 6.68
N SER A 37 -5.69 19.98 5.95
CA SER A 37 -6.95 19.40 5.47
C SER A 37 -6.69 18.24 4.51
N THR A 38 -7.65 17.30 4.43
CA THR A 38 -7.61 16.20 3.45
C THR A 38 -7.36 16.72 2.03
N ASP A 39 -8.00 17.81 1.65
CA ASP A 39 -7.84 18.41 0.32
C ASP A 39 -6.41 18.89 0.08
N SER A 40 -5.78 19.54 1.07
CA SER A 40 -4.37 19.96 1.00
C SER A 40 -3.42 18.77 0.87
N LEU A 41 -3.70 17.67 1.57
CA LEU A 41 -2.91 16.44 1.49
C LEU A 41 -3.02 15.81 0.10
N VAL A 42 -4.24 15.71 -0.42
CA VAL A 42 -4.53 15.18 -1.75
C VAL A 42 -3.87 16.04 -2.83
N SER A 43 -4.01 17.38 -2.78
CA SER A 43 -3.40 18.28 -3.77
C SER A 43 -1.89 18.15 -3.83
N ARG A 44 -1.23 18.01 -2.66
CA ARG A 44 0.23 17.78 -2.61
C ARG A 44 0.63 16.40 -3.12
N PHE A 45 -0.13 15.36 -2.73
CA PHE A 45 0.19 13.98 -3.08
C PHE A 45 -0.04 13.68 -4.58
N CYS A 46 -1.12 14.22 -5.15
CA CYS A 46 -1.55 13.99 -6.53
C CYS A 46 -0.99 15.04 -7.51
N LEU A 47 -0.01 15.85 -7.10
CA LEU A 47 0.63 16.82 -7.98
C LEU A 47 1.17 16.10 -9.23
N LYS A 48 0.82 16.61 -10.41
CA LYS A 48 1.29 16.05 -11.67
C LYS A 48 2.80 16.23 -11.78
N LYS A 49 3.53 15.13 -11.93
CA LYS A 49 4.99 15.11 -12.12
C LYS A 49 5.28 14.58 -13.52
N THR A 50 5.76 15.44 -14.40
CA THR A 50 6.01 15.11 -15.82
C THR A 50 7.36 14.44 -16.05
N ASP A 51 8.26 14.58 -15.08
CA ASP A 51 9.61 14.03 -15.05
C ASP A 51 9.68 12.61 -14.46
N LEU A 52 8.59 12.12 -13.85
CA LEU A 52 8.53 10.82 -13.19
C LEU A 52 7.51 9.88 -13.85
N LYS A 53 7.86 8.59 -13.94
CA LYS A 53 6.94 7.53 -14.39
C LYS A 53 5.90 7.24 -13.30
N ASP A 54 4.63 7.42 -13.62
CA ASP A 54 3.51 6.88 -12.84
C ASP A 54 3.28 5.41 -13.21
N TYR A 55 3.60 4.50 -12.30
CA TYR A 55 3.41 3.05 -12.43
C TYR A 55 1.98 2.61 -12.09
N ALA A 56 1.10 3.51 -11.63
CA ALA A 56 -0.33 3.25 -11.42
C ALA A 56 -1.16 3.64 -12.67
N LEU A 57 -0.65 3.30 -13.84
CA LEU A 57 -1.31 3.42 -15.15
C LEU A 57 -1.32 2.06 -15.84
N PRO A 58 -2.32 1.78 -16.69
CA PRO A 58 -2.39 0.53 -17.44
C PRO A 58 -1.13 0.26 -18.26
N ASN A 59 -0.74 -1.02 -18.31
CA ASN A 59 0.31 -1.54 -19.17
C ASN A 59 -0.14 -2.87 -19.80
N ALA A 60 0.71 -3.44 -20.66
CA ALA A 60 0.37 -4.65 -21.43
C ALA A 60 0.14 -5.90 -20.56
N SER A 61 0.55 -5.89 -19.29
CA SER A 61 0.39 -7.02 -18.38
C SER A 61 -0.93 -7.04 -17.60
N TRP A 62 -1.68 -5.94 -17.58
CA TRP A 62 -2.93 -5.85 -16.83
C TRP A 62 -3.98 -6.76 -17.47
N CYS A 63 -4.56 -7.65 -16.68
CA CYS A 63 -5.61 -8.54 -17.16
C CYS A 63 -6.89 -7.75 -17.51
N PRO A 64 -7.79 -8.32 -18.34
CA PRO A 64 -9.04 -7.65 -18.73
C PRO A 64 -9.89 -7.20 -17.53
N ASP A 65 -9.96 -8.02 -16.46
CA ASP A 65 -10.70 -7.65 -15.24
C ASP A 65 -10.09 -6.41 -14.56
N MET A 66 -8.77 -6.28 -14.55
CA MET A 66 -8.08 -5.13 -13.94
C MET A 66 -8.32 -3.86 -14.75
N LEU A 67 -8.28 -3.98 -16.08
CA LEU A 67 -8.59 -2.89 -16.99
C LEU A 67 -10.05 -2.43 -16.86
N ASN A 68 -10.99 -3.38 -16.81
CA ASN A 68 -12.42 -3.06 -16.66
C ASN A 68 -12.71 -2.32 -15.36
N LEU A 69 -12.20 -2.83 -14.22
CA LEU A 69 -12.35 -2.17 -12.93
C LEU A 69 -11.66 -0.81 -12.90
N TYR A 70 -10.48 -0.69 -13.52
CA TYR A 70 -9.78 0.59 -13.63
C TYR A 70 -10.61 1.62 -14.38
N GLN A 71 -11.20 1.27 -15.52
CA GLN A 71 -12.08 2.17 -16.28
C GLN A 71 -13.34 2.54 -15.49
N GLU A 72 -13.96 1.58 -14.78
CA GLU A 72 -15.11 1.87 -13.92
C GLU A 72 -14.76 2.93 -12.86
N PHE A 73 -13.62 2.76 -12.18
CA PHE A 73 -13.18 3.72 -11.17
C PHE A 73 -12.73 5.05 -11.76
N LEU A 74 -12.17 5.07 -12.97
CA LEU A 74 -11.90 6.32 -13.68
C LEU A 74 -13.19 7.11 -13.92
N GLU A 75 -14.29 6.48 -14.32
CA GLU A 75 -15.57 7.18 -14.46
C GLU A 75 -16.10 7.69 -13.11
N LYS A 76 -15.89 6.94 -12.02
CA LYS A 76 -16.20 7.42 -10.66
C LYS A 76 -15.36 8.63 -10.24
N THR A 77 -14.17 8.83 -10.81
CA THR A 77 -13.38 10.05 -10.53
C THR A 77 -14.01 11.32 -11.10
N LYS A 78 -14.83 11.18 -12.14
CA LYS A 78 -15.55 12.31 -12.75
C LYS A 78 -16.86 12.64 -12.04
N THR A 79 -17.46 11.65 -11.37
CA THR A 79 -18.87 11.71 -10.93
C THR A 79 -19.11 11.50 -9.44
N ASP A 80 -18.26 10.75 -8.73
CA ASP A 80 -18.47 10.33 -7.32
C ASP A 80 -17.28 10.70 -6.42
N GLY A 81 -16.53 11.76 -6.77
CA GLY A 81 -15.47 12.33 -5.92
C GLY A 81 -14.28 11.40 -5.62
N TRP A 82 -14.13 10.31 -6.37
CA TRP A 82 -12.95 9.45 -6.30
C TRP A 82 -11.76 10.12 -6.96
N ILE A 83 -10.56 9.77 -6.49
CA ILE A 83 -9.31 10.32 -7.00
C ILE A 83 -8.35 9.15 -7.22
N LYS A 84 -7.82 9.04 -8.45
CA LYS A 84 -6.74 8.09 -8.74
C LYS A 84 -5.45 8.62 -8.11
N LEU A 85 -4.80 7.80 -7.29
CA LEU A 85 -3.50 8.12 -6.74
C LEU A 85 -2.41 7.80 -7.78
N PRO A 86 -1.40 8.66 -7.97
CA PRO A 86 -0.19 8.28 -8.68
C PRO A 86 0.64 7.28 -7.85
N SER A 87 1.50 6.50 -8.51
CA SER A 87 2.46 5.62 -7.86
C SER A 87 3.81 5.70 -8.57
N PHE A 88 4.77 6.38 -7.95
CA PHE A 88 6.13 6.56 -8.43
C PHE A 88 7.06 5.48 -7.86
N LYS A 89 8.33 5.49 -8.30
CA LYS A 89 9.33 4.51 -7.87
C LYS A 89 9.60 4.53 -6.36
N SER A 90 9.43 5.68 -5.68
CA SER A 90 9.80 5.85 -4.28
C SER A 90 8.85 6.79 -3.54
N ASN A 91 8.70 6.61 -2.21
CA ASN A 91 7.95 7.54 -1.37
C ASN A 91 8.63 8.92 -1.27
N ARG A 92 9.93 9.05 -1.56
CA ARG A 92 10.58 10.37 -1.69
C ARG A 92 9.94 11.22 -2.78
N ASP A 93 9.42 10.55 -3.81
CA ASP A 93 8.68 11.16 -4.89
C ASP A 93 7.21 11.42 -4.53
N HIS A 94 6.69 10.87 -3.43
CA HIS A 94 5.30 11.05 -3.01
C HIS A 94 5.12 12.03 -1.85
N ILE A 95 6.05 12.06 -0.90
CA ILE A 95 5.92 12.76 0.37
C ILE A 95 7.10 13.71 0.53
N GLN A 96 6.97 14.91 -0.05
CA GLN A 96 7.96 15.98 0.12
C GLN A 96 7.80 16.61 1.52
N GLY A 97 8.93 16.80 2.21
CA GLY A 97 8.96 17.49 3.51
C GLY A 97 8.69 16.61 4.73
N LEU A 98 8.55 15.29 4.57
CA LEU A 98 8.48 14.37 5.70
C LEU A 98 9.84 14.32 6.41
N LYS A 99 9.91 14.88 7.62
CA LYS A 99 11.06 14.76 8.51
C LYS A 99 10.95 13.44 9.28
N LEU A 100 11.70 12.43 8.85
CA LEU A 100 11.90 11.22 9.66
C LEU A 100 12.74 11.58 10.91
N PRO A 101 12.58 10.86 12.03
CA PRO A 101 13.38 11.09 13.24
C PRO A 101 14.87 11.13 12.91
N SER A 102 15.56 12.15 13.43
CA SER A 102 17.00 12.36 13.24
C SER A 102 17.77 11.07 13.57
N GLY A 103 18.35 10.44 12.54
CA GLY A 103 18.99 9.10 12.63
C GLY A 103 18.54 8.13 11.52
N LEU A 104 17.37 8.35 10.92
CA LEU A 104 16.86 7.63 9.73
C LEU A 104 17.01 8.43 8.42
N ALA A 105 17.67 9.59 8.49
CA ALA A 105 17.98 10.39 7.32
C ALA A 105 18.96 9.62 6.43
N VAL A 106 18.46 9.14 5.29
CA VAL A 106 19.27 8.35 4.37
C VAL A 106 20.31 9.27 3.74
N ALA A 107 21.58 9.02 4.05
CA ALA A 107 22.70 9.65 3.38
C ALA A 107 22.81 9.09 1.94
N SER A 108 22.85 10.00 0.97
CA SER A 108 23.12 9.79 -0.47
C SER A 108 21.90 9.64 -1.40
N ASP A 109 21.89 10.50 -2.41
CA ASP A 109 20.99 10.49 -3.59
C ASP A 109 21.47 9.55 -4.71
N LYS A 110 22.55 8.77 -4.49
CA LYS A 110 23.13 7.88 -5.52
C LYS A 110 22.62 6.44 -5.51
N SER A 111 21.77 6.06 -4.55
CA SER A 111 21.25 4.69 -4.43
C SER A 111 19.88 4.55 -5.11
N ASP A 112 19.65 3.44 -5.83
CA ASP A 112 18.37 3.13 -6.46
C ASP A 112 17.34 2.65 -5.41
N TRP A 113 16.82 3.59 -4.61
CA TRP A 113 15.78 3.31 -3.62
C TRP A 113 14.41 3.17 -4.28
N ARG A 114 13.70 2.14 -3.89
CA ARG A 114 12.35 1.87 -4.37
C ARG A 114 11.41 1.66 -3.20
N ILE A 115 10.17 2.11 -3.36
CA ILE A 115 9.10 1.65 -2.49
C ILE A 115 8.95 0.13 -2.71
N PHE A 116 8.72 -0.62 -1.64
CA PHE A 116 8.73 -2.08 -1.67
C PHE A 116 7.76 -2.65 -2.72
N THR A 117 6.57 -2.07 -2.86
CA THR A 117 5.58 -2.46 -3.87
C THR A 117 5.93 -2.04 -5.30
N ARG A 118 7.05 -1.35 -5.54
CA ARG A 118 7.61 -1.05 -6.87
C ARG A 118 9.07 -1.51 -6.99
N CYS A 119 9.49 -2.49 -6.18
CA CYS A 119 10.84 -3.04 -6.24
C CYS A 119 11.08 -3.88 -7.51
N ILE A 120 10.05 -4.57 -8.01
CA ILE A 120 10.08 -5.33 -9.26
C ILE A 120 9.63 -4.40 -10.40
N GLN A 121 10.52 -4.20 -11.37
CA GLN A 121 10.31 -3.24 -12.47
C GLN A 121 9.69 -3.85 -13.72
N VAL A 122 9.92 -5.15 -13.90
CA VAL A 122 9.42 -5.86 -15.07
C VAL A 122 7.91 -5.96 -14.95
N GLU A 123 7.22 -5.33 -15.90
CA GLU A 123 5.77 -5.24 -15.93
C GLU A 123 5.15 -6.64 -15.84
N GLY A 124 4.14 -6.79 -14.99
CA GLY A 124 3.42 -8.03 -14.77
C GLY A 124 4.14 -9.06 -13.89
N GLN A 125 5.43 -8.90 -13.59
CA GLN A 125 6.17 -9.89 -12.78
C GLN A 125 5.95 -9.72 -11.28
N GLY A 126 5.76 -8.47 -10.83
CA GLY A 126 5.65 -8.10 -9.42
C GLY A 126 4.27 -7.59 -9.02
N TYR A 127 4.24 -6.40 -8.41
CA TYR A 127 3.00 -5.78 -7.94
C TYR A 127 2.43 -4.86 -9.03
N GLU A 128 1.39 -5.32 -9.72
CA GLU A 128 0.58 -4.45 -10.59
C GLU A 128 -0.60 -3.93 -9.77
N TYR A 129 -0.63 -2.61 -9.55
CA TYR A 129 -1.70 -2.01 -8.76
C TYR A 129 -1.97 -0.53 -9.05
N VAL A 130 -3.16 -0.11 -8.65
CA VAL A 130 -3.62 1.28 -8.62
C VAL A 130 -4.53 1.49 -7.41
N ILE A 131 -4.40 2.63 -6.74
CA ILE A 131 -5.23 3.00 -5.59
C ILE A 131 -6.13 4.17 -5.99
N PHE A 132 -7.41 4.06 -5.70
CA PHE A 132 -8.38 5.14 -5.74
C PHE A 132 -8.76 5.53 -4.32
N PHE A 133 -8.77 6.82 -4.03
CA PHE A 133 -9.13 7.38 -2.73
C PHE A 133 -10.35 8.28 -2.85
N HIS A 134 -11.25 8.21 -1.88
CA HIS A 134 -12.38 9.11 -1.75
C HIS A 134 -12.21 9.96 -0.47
N PRO A 135 -11.89 11.26 -0.60
CA PRO A 135 -11.61 12.16 0.51
C PRO A 135 -12.70 12.20 1.58
N SER A 136 -13.95 12.47 1.18
CA SER A 136 -15.07 12.63 2.14
C SER A 136 -15.43 11.32 2.86
N LYS A 137 -15.30 10.18 2.17
CA LYS A 137 -15.57 8.85 2.73
C LYS A 137 -14.36 8.28 3.50
N LYS A 138 -13.20 8.95 3.47
CA LYS A 138 -11.90 8.47 4.01
C LYS A 138 -11.64 7.00 3.66
N LYS A 139 -11.91 6.66 2.39
CA LYS A 139 -11.95 5.29 1.89
C LYS A 139 -11.06 5.16 0.67
N SER A 140 -10.31 4.06 0.60
CA SER A 140 -9.57 3.68 -0.60
C SER A 140 -10.00 2.32 -1.13
N ILE A 141 -9.86 2.16 -2.44
CA ILE A 141 -9.93 0.88 -3.12
C ILE A 141 -8.63 0.71 -3.92
N CYS A 142 -7.91 -0.34 -3.62
CA CYS A 142 -6.74 -0.77 -4.39
C CYS A 142 -7.13 -1.92 -5.30
N LEU A 143 -6.90 -1.74 -6.61
CA LEU A 143 -6.97 -2.82 -7.57
C LEU A 143 -5.59 -3.45 -7.63
N PHE A 144 -5.47 -4.71 -7.26
CA PHE A 144 -4.19 -5.41 -7.18
C PHE A 144 -4.21 -6.70 -8.00
N GLN A 145 -3.19 -6.86 -8.85
CA GLN A 145 -2.90 -8.06 -9.62
C GLN A 145 -1.49 -8.56 -9.26
N PRO A 146 -1.36 -9.66 -8.49
CA PRO A 146 -0.06 -10.21 -8.13
C PRO A 146 0.57 -10.97 -9.31
N GLY A 147 1.78 -10.58 -9.69
CA GLY A 147 2.60 -11.28 -10.68
C GLY A 147 3.21 -12.60 -10.19
N PRO A 148 3.81 -13.40 -11.09
CA PRO A 148 4.41 -14.70 -10.78
C PRO A 148 5.54 -14.64 -9.74
N TYR A 149 6.29 -13.54 -9.63
CA TYR A 149 7.36 -13.43 -8.63
C TYR A 149 6.84 -13.23 -7.20
N LEU A 150 5.53 -13.05 -7.05
CA LEU A 150 4.88 -12.94 -5.75
C LEU A 150 4.28 -14.26 -5.29
N GLU A 151 4.62 -15.37 -5.92
CA GLU A 151 4.15 -16.72 -5.59
C GLU A 151 4.61 -17.15 -4.19
N GLY A 152 3.73 -17.85 -3.47
CA GLY A 152 4.05 -18.52 -2.22
C GLY A 152 3.87 -20.02 -2.36
N ALA A 153 2.61 -20.49 -2.26
CA ALA A 153 2.28 -21.85 -2.67
C ALA A 153 2.15 -21.90 -4.20
N PRO A 154 2.45 -23.05 -4.85
CA PRO A 154 2.35 -23.18 -6.30
C PRO A 154 0.99 -22.71 -6.85
N GLY A 155 1.01 -21.73 -7.76
CA GLY A 155 -0.16 -21.09 -8.38
C GLY A 155 -0.81 -19.96 -7.56
N PHE A 156 -0.34 -19.67 -6.35
CA PHE A 156 -0.97 -18.71 -5.44
C PHE A 156 -0.02 -17.62 -4.96
N ALA A 157 -0.52 -16.39 -4.87
CA ALA A 157 0.20 -15.28 -4.29
C ALA A 157 0.55 -15.54 -2.81
N HIS A 158 1.77 -15.22 -2.43
CA HIS A 158 2.30 -15.35 -1.09
C HIS A 158 1.51 -14.46 -0.11
N GLY A 159 1.16 -14.98 1.08
CA GLY A 159 0.42 -14.19 2.08
C GLY A 159 1.11 -12.88 2.46
N GLY A 160 2.44 -12.88 2.47
CA GLY A 160 3.25 -11.68 2.69
C GLY A 160 3.16 -10.63 1.58
N SER A 161 2.93 -11.02 0.32
CA SER A 161 2.76 -10.04 -0.77
C SER A 161 1.40 -9.34 -0.66
N LEU A 162 0.35 -10.08 -0.30
CA LEU A 162 -0.96 -9.52 0.04
C LEU A 162 -0.90 -8.62 1.27
N ALA A 163 -0.18 -9.04 2.31
CA ALA A 163 0.02 -8.22 3.51
C ALA A 163 0.72 -6.90 3.18
N ALA A 164 1.75 -6.93 2.32
CA ALA A 164 2.44 -5.73 1.86
C ALA A 164 1.52 -4.80 1.06
N MET A 165 0.67 -5.35 0.18
CA MET A 165 -0.27 -4.53 -0.59
C MET A 165 -1.36 -3.92 0.30
N MET A 166 -1.81 -4.66 1.32
CA MET A 166 -2.72 -4.13 2.35
C MET A 166 -2.06 -2.98 3.12
N ASP A 167 -0.84 -3.19 3.63
CA ASP A 167 -0.09 -2.18 4.39
C ASP A 167 0.15 -0.91 3.56
N GLU A 168 0.57 -1.04 2.31
CA GLU A 168 0.74 0.09 1.40
C GLU A 168 -0.58 0.84 1.17
N THR A 169 -1.69 0.11 0.99
CA THR A 169 -3.03 0.73 0.84
C THR A 169 -3.46 1.44 2.13
N PHE A 170 -3.22 0.84 3.29
CA PHE A 170 -3.47 1.45 4.60
C PHE A 170 -2.63 2.72 4.78
N SER A 171 -1.33 2.64 4.50
CA SER A 171 -0.39 3.76 4.63
C SER A 171 -0.84 4.96 3.80
N LYS A 172 -1.16 4.76 2.51
CA LYS A 172 -1.64 5.84 1.64
C LYS A 172 -2.98 6.40 2.09
N THR A 173 -3.90 5.56 2.54
CA THR A 173 -5.21 6.01 3.04
C THR A 173 -5.07 6.81 4.33
N ALA A 174 -4.29 6.31 5.30
CA ALA A 174 -4.06 6.98 6.57
C ALA A 174 -3.34 8.31 6.39
N TYR A 175 -2.36 8.37 5.48
CA TYR A 175 -1.64 9.60 5.16
C TYR A 175 -2.58 10.64 4.57
N LEU A 176 -3.43 10.27 3.61
CA LEU A 176 -4.36 11.20 2.97
C LEU A 176 -5.52 11.61 3.88
N ALA A 177 -5.97 10.71 4.78
CA ALA A 177 -7.09 10.98 5.69
C ALA A 177 -6.71 11.81 6.92
N GLY A 178 -5.41 11.95 7.22
CA GLY A 178 -4.92 12.70 8.37
C GLY A 178 -3.46 12.43 8.73
N GLU A 179 -2.54 12.49 7.77
CA GLU A 179 -1.07 12.40 7.93
C GLU A 179 -0.56 11.14 8.68
N GLY A 180 -1.35 10.07 8.78
CA GLY A 180 -0.93 8.81 9.38
C GLY A 180 0.14 8.13 8.53
N LEU A 181 1.30 7.80 9.10
CA LEU A 181 2.43 7.28 8.33
C LEU A 181 2.96 5.93 8.84
N PHE A 182 3.22 5.81 10.14
CA PHE A 182 3.81 4.61 10.72
C PHE A 182 2.72 3.59 11.06
N THR A 183 2.83 2.38 10.52
CA THR A 183 1.97 1.25 10.88
C THR A 183 2.29 0.79 12.30
N VAL A 184 1.40 1.07 13.25
CA VAL A 184 1.53 0.60 14.65
C VAL A 184 1.13 -0.87 14.80
N SER A 185 0.12 -1.32 14.04
CA SER A 185 -0.36 -2.69 14.07
C SER A 185 -1.00 -3.08 12.75
N LEU A 186 -0.78 -4.32 12.31
CA LEU A 186 -1.43 -4.91 11.14
C LEU A 186 -1.96 -6.30 11.51
N ASN A 187 -3.27 -6.49 11.46
CA ASN A 187 -3.93 -7.76 11.78
C ASN A 187 -4.64 -8.29 10.54
N ILE A 188 -4.21 -9.44 10.03
CA ILE A 188 -4.72 -10.03 8.79
C ILE A 188 -5.29 -11.41 9.07
N ARG A 189 -6.49 -11.67 8.53
CA ARG A 189 -7.14 -12.99 8.57
C ARG A 189 -7.40 -13.45 7.14
N PHE A 190 -6.49 -14.25 6.60
CA PHE A 190 -6.66 -14.86 5.28
C PHE A 190 -7.84 -15.83 5.27
N LYS A 191 -8.76 -15.66 4.31
CA LYS A 191 -9.97 -16.49 4.18
C LYS A 191 -9.94 -17.41 2.96
N LYS A 192 -9.23 -17.01 1.92
CA LYS A 192 -9.06 -17.75 0.66
C LYS A 192 -7.64 -17.54 0.16
N CYS A 193 -7.11 -18.52 -0.56
CA CYS A 193 -5.89 -18.36 -1.34
C CYS A 193 -6.21 -17.56 -2.61
N PHE A 194 -5.25 -16.76 -3.06
CA PHE A 194 -5.42 -15.90 -4.22
C PHE A 194 -4.53 -16.38 -5.37
N PRO A 195 -5.09 -16.64 -6.55
CA PRO A 195 -4.29 -17.05 -7.69
C PRO A 195 -3.26 -15.97 -8.05
N ALA A 196 -2.01 -16.37 -8.29
CA ALA A 196 -1.06 -15.48 -8.96
C ALA A 196 -1.49 -15.32 -10.43
N ALA A 197 -1.14 -14.21 -11.09
CA ALA A 197 -1.54 -13.93 -12.47
C ALA A 197 -1.16 -15.05 -13.47
N ALA A 198 -0.19 -15.91 -13.14
CA ALA A 198 0.14 -17.13 -13.87
C ALA A 198 -1.04 -18.12 -14.02
N ALA A 199 -2.09 -18.03 -13.18
CA ALA A 199 -3.28 -18.86 -13.23
C ALA A 199 -4.48 -18.22 -13.97
N GLY A 200 -4.29 -17.08 -14.63
CA GLY A 200 -5.22 -16.56 -15.64
C GLY A 200 -6.49 -15.85 -15.15
N ARG A 201 -6.76 -15.73 -13.84
CA ARG A 201 -7.86 -14.90 -13.31
C ARG A 201 -7.56 -14.44 -11.88
N GLY A 202 -7.67 -13.14 -11.61
CA GLY A 202 -7.73 -12.66 -10.23
C GLY A 202 -7.25 -11.22 -10.04
N VAL A 203 -8.17 -10.27 -10.13
CA VAL A 203 -7.99 -8.96 -9.49
C VAL A 203 -8.49 -9.06 -8.06
N ILE A 204 -7.71 -8.51 -7.13
CA ILE A 204 -8.08 -8.47 -5.73
C ILE A 204 -8.43 -7.02 -5.41
N PRO A 205 -9.71 -6.66 -5.31
CA PRO A 205 -10.09 -5.37 -4.77
C PRO A 205 -9.79 -5.36 -3.27
N VAL A 206 -8.78 -4.63 -2.86
CA VAL A 206 -8.47 -4.37 -1.44
C VAL A 206 -9.19 -3.08 -1.06
N THR A 207 -10.20 -3.19 -0.19
CA THR A 207 -10.95 -2.03 0.31
C THR A 207 -10.46 -1.65 1.70
N VAL A 208 -10.15 -0.37 1.88
CA VAL A 208 -9.72 0.21 3.16
C VAL A 208 -10.64 1.39 3.50
N THR A 209 -11.16 1.43 4.72
CA THR A 209 -11.89 2.59 5.25
C THR A 209 -11.25 3.00 6.57
N VAL A 210 -10.91 4.27 6.72
CA VAL A 210 -10.46 4.83 7.99
C VAL A 210 -11.69 5.35 8.74
N PRO A 211 -11.96 4.88 9.97
CA PRO A 211 -13.10 5.37 10.75
C PRO A 211 -12.94 6.86 11.05
N SER A 212 -14.06 7.58 11.03
CA SER A 212 -14.13 8.94 11.58
C SER A 212 -13.76 8.87 13.06
N CYS A 213 -12.78 9.67 13.48
CA CYS A 213 -12.52 9.92 14.90
C CYS A 213 -13.65 10.79 15.48
#